data_AF-A0A8T7H8H2-F1
#
_entry.id   AF-A0A8T7H8H2-F1
#
_cell.length_a   1.000
_cell.length_b   1.000
_cell.length_c   1.000
_cell.angle_alpha   90.00
_cell.angle_beta   90.00
_cell.angle_gamma   90.00
#
_symmetry.space_group_name_H-M   'P 1'
#
loop_
_entity.id
_entity.type
_entity.pdbx_description
1 polymer ?
#
loop_
_entity_poly.entity_id
_entity_poly.type
_entity_poly.pdbx_seq_one_letter_code
_entity_poly.pdbx_strand_id
1 'polypeptide(L)'
;MNLKTIQKQKPISELIKFSIINIDKPTEHTSFDVVARIRDIFHTKKVGHFGTLDPKVTGVLPISLNRACKLSDFFMHHDKEYIGKMYVHKEVNKKKLEKEMKKFIGKILQKPPVKSSVKRVERERTINKYKILKVDGKTISFHEDVEAG
;
A
#
# COMPACT_ATOMS: atom_id res chain seq x y z
N MET A 1 -0.14 -18.03 -21.81
CA MET A 1 -0.33 -16.67 -22.36
C MET A 1 0.93 -15.86 -22.09
N ASN A 2 1.61 -15.32 -23.11
CA ASN A 2 2.89 -14.59 -22.95
C ASN A 2 2.65 -13.07 -23.05
N LEU A 3 2.80 -12.35 -21.94
CA LEU A 3 2.57 -10.89 -21.88
C LEU A 3 3.50 -10.11 -22.80
N LYS A 4 4.78 -10.52 -22.93
CA LYS A 4 5.75 -9.84 -23.80
C LYS A 4 5.35 -9.94 -25.27
N THR A 5 4.79 -11.08 -25.67
CA THR A 5 4.30 -11.28 -27.03
C THR A 5 3.10 -10.38 -27.32
N ILE A 6 2.15 -10.29 -26.39
CA ILE A 6 0.95 -9.43 -26.53
C ILE A 6 1.33 -7.94 -26.61
N GLN A 7 2.28 -7.49 -25.78
CA GLN A 7 2.75 -6.11 -25.79
C GLN A 7 3.42 -5.72 -27.11
N LYS A 8 4.12 -6.65 -27.76
CA LYS A 8 4.77 -6.40 -29.07
C LYS A 8 3.78 -6.39 -30.25
N GLN A 9 2.67 -7.10 -30.13
CA GLN A 9 1.70 -7.27 -31.21
C GLN A 9 0.63 -6.16 -31.27
N LYS A 10 0.48 -5.38 -30.20
CA LYS A 10 -0.57 -4.37 -30.09
C LYS A 10 0.00 -2.95 -30.12
N PRO A 11 -0.67 -2.01 -30.79
CA PRO A 11 -0.28 -0.60 -30.71
C PRO A 11 -0.45 -0.10 -29.27
N ILE A 12 0.38 0.89 -28.88
CA ILE A 12 0.35 1.50 -27.54
C ILE A 12 -1.06 2.01 -27.18
N SER A 13 -1.76 2.58 -28.16
CA SER A 13 -3.13 3.08 -27.99
C SER A 13 -4.13 1.98 -27.58
N GLU A 14 -3.91 0.73 -27.99
CA GLU A 14 -4.73 -0.40 -27.55
C GLU A 14 -4.31 -0.89 -26.17
N LEU A 15 -3.00 -0.94 -25.88
CA LEU A 15 -2.49 -1.36 -24.57
C LEU A 15 -3.00 -0.45 -23.44
N ILE A 16 -3.06 0.87 -23.67
CA ILE A 16 -3.58 1.85 -22.70
C ILE A 16 -5.06 1.60 -22.35
N LYS A 17 -5.86 0.97 -23.22
CA LYS A 17 -7.28 0.68 -22.95
C LYS A 17 -7.46 -0.35 -21.82
N PHE A 18 -6.43 -1.12 -21.47
CA PHE A 18 -6.41 -2.06 -20.36
C PHE A 18 -4.98 -2.17 -19.82
N SER A 19 -4.60 -1.24 -18.95
CA SER A 19 -3.26 -1.20 -18.38
C SER A 19 -3.29 -0.96 -16.87
N ILE A 20 -2.28 -1.53 -16.21
CA ILE A 20 -1.93 -1.22 -14.84
C ILE A 20 -0.50 -0.68 -14.87
N ILE A 21 -0.27 0.45 -14.20
CA ILE A 21 1.02 1.10 -14.05
C ILE A 21 1.40 0.96 -12.59
N ASN A 22 2.53 0.31 -12.32
CA ASN A 22 3.07 0.25 -10.96
C ASN A 22 3.90 1.52 -10.71
N ILE A 23 3.36 2.43 -9.91
CA ILE A 23 4.03 3.68 -9.56
C ILE A 23 4.75 3.49 -8.22
N ASP A 24 6.01 3.90 -8.15
CA ASP A 24 6.64 4.22 -6.87
C ASP A 24 6.19 5.63 -6.46
N LYS A 25 5.20 5.68 -5.55
CA LYS A 25 4.55 6.91 -5.12
C LYS A 25 5.57 7.77 -4.36
N PRO A 26 5.78 9.04 -4.75
CA PRO A 26 6.61 9.96 -4.00
C PRO A 26 5.96 10.40 -2.68
N THR A 27 6.76 10.91 -1.75
CA THR A 27 6.26 11.53 -0.51
C THR A 27 5.60 12.89 -0.81
N GLU A 28 4.84 13.42 0.16
CA GLU A 28 4.12 14.70 0.10
C GLU A 28 3.01 14.79 -0.97
N HIS A 29 2.61 13.66 -1.56
CA HIS A 29 1.49 13.57 -2.50
C HIS A 29 0.45 12.60 -1.98
N THR A 30 -0.85 12.91 -2.08
CA THR A 30 -1.89 11.90 -1.86
C THR A 30 -1.91 10.89 -3.02
N SER A 31 -2.45 9.68 -2.79
CA SER A 31 -2.72 8.77 -3.91
C SER A 31 -3.65 9.38 -4.98
N PHE A 32 -4.55 10.29 -4.59
CA PHE A 32 -5.45 10.98 -5.52
C PHE A 32 -4.71 12.00 -6.39
N ASP A 33 -3.69 12.68 -5.87
CA ASP A 33 -2.84 13.59 -6.65
C ASP A 33 -2.09 12.82 -7.74
N VAL A 34 -1.55 11.64 -7.41
CA VAL A 34 -0.91 10.75 -8.39
C VAL A 34 -1.89 10.33 -9.46
N VAL A 35 -3.10 9.93 -9.08
CA VAL A 35 -4.16 9.58 -10.04
C VAL A 35 -4.51 10.75 -10.97
N ALA A 36 -4.63 11.97 -10.44
CA ALA A 36 -4.91 13.16 -11.24
C ALA A 36 -3.80 13.41 -12.27
N ARG A 37 -2.53 13.35 -11.83
CA ARG A 37 -1.39 13.55 -12.74
C ARG A 37 -1.31 12.49 -13.84
N ILE A 38 -1.56 11.22 -13.52
CA ILE A 38 -1.61 10.14 -14.52
C ILE A 38 -2.78 10.35 -15.49
N ARG A 39 -3.93 10.81 -15.01
CA ARG A 39 -5.08 11.16 -15.86
C ARG A 39 -4.70 12.21 -16.91
N ASP A 40 -3.99 13.24 -16.49
CA ASP A 40 -3.57 14.35 -17.35
C ASP A 40 -2.53 13.91 -18.39
N ILE A 41 -1.54 13.09 -17.98
CA ILE A 41 -0.49 12.58 -18.88
C ILE A 41 -1.07 11.69 -20.00
N PHE A 42 -2.02 10.81 -19.66
CA PHE A 42 -2.57 9.84 -20.61
C PHE A 42 -3.86 10.31 -21.29
N HIS A 43 -4.36 11.49 -20.96
CA HIS A 43 -5.61 12.06 -21.47
C HIS A 43 -6.79 11.08 -21.41
N THR A 44 -6.87 10.25 -20.36
CA THR A 44 -7.94 9.27 -20.19
C THR A 44 -8.95 9.74 -19.14
N LYS A 45 -10.23 9.41 -19.33
CA LYS A 45 -11.28 9.78 -18.38
C LYS A 45 -11.30 8.89 -17.13
N LYS A 46 -10.87 7.63 -17.23
CA LYS A 46 -11.04 6.63 -16.15
C LYS A 46 -9.68 6.15 -15.66
N VAL A 47 -9.34 6.59 -14.45
CA VAL A 47 -8.11 6.22 -13.73
C VAL A 47 -8.47 5.92 -12.29
N GLY A 48 -7.92 4.85 -11.74
CA GLY A 48 -8.09 4.46 -10.33
C GLY A 48 -6.80 3.93 -9.74
N HIS A 49 -6.77 3.72 -8.43
CA HIS A 49 -5.65 3.12 -7.71
C HIS A 49 -6.15 1.95 -6.85
N PHE A 50 -5.27 1.01 -6.50
CA PHE A 50 -5.67 -0.23 -5.80
C PHE A 50 -5.42 -0.21 -4.28
N GLY A 51 -5.40 0.97 -3.69
CA GLY A 51 -5.13 1.18 -2.27
C GLY A 51 -4.64 2.61 -2.02
N THR A 52 -5.06 3.21 -0.92
CA THR A 52 -4.65 4.57 -0.57
C THR A 52 -3.39 4.51 0.28
N LEU A 53 -2.34 5.19 -0.17
CA LEU A 53 -1.17 5.50 0.64
C LEU A 53 -1.31 6.92 1.17
N ASP A 54 -1.07 7.10 2.46
CA ASP A 54 -1.06 8.43 3.08
C ASP A 54 -0.02 9.35 2.42
N PRO A 55 -0.17 10.68 2.53
CA PRO A 55 0.73 11.63 1.85
C PRO A 55 2.22 11.36 2.06
N LYS A 56 2.61 11.00 3.28
CA LYS A 56 4.00 10.74 3.69
C LYS A 56 4.51 9.32 3.38
N VAL A 57 3.65 8.43 2.90
CA VAL A 57 4.01 7.04 2.61
C VAL A 57 4.42 6.93 1.14
N THR A 58 5.57 6.33 0.87
CA THR A 58 6.08 6.08 -0.48
C THR A 58 5.87 4.61 -0.89
N GLY A 59 6.25 4.26 -2.12
CA GLY A 59 6.30 2.87 -2.56
C GLY A 59 5.17 2.48 -3.51
N VAL A 60 4.89 1.19 -3.57
CA VAL A 60 4.05 0.55 -4.58
C VAL A 60 2.62 1.08 -4.55
N LEU A 61 2.24 1.85 -5.58
CA LEU A 61 0.89 2.32 -5.84
C LEU A 61 0.46 1.88 -7.25
N PRO A 62 -0.23 0.73 -7.38
CA PRO A 62 -0.76 0.31 -8.67
C PRO A 62 -1.88 1.25 -9.13
N ILE A 63 -1.71 1.83 -10.32
CA ILE A 63 -2.66 2.70 -11.00
C ILE A 63 -3.28 1.95 -12.18
N SER A 64 -4.59 1.93 -12.28
CA SER A 64 -5.32 1.30 -13.38
C SER A 64 -5.88 2.34 -14.34
N LEU A 65 -5.83 2.05 -15.64
CA LEU A 65 -6.43 2.88 -16.69
C LEU A 65 -7.63 2.19 -17.35
N ASN A 66 -8.64 2.98 -17.72
CA ASN A 66 -9.76 2.57 -18.56
C ASN A 66 -10.48 1.31 -18.03
N ARG A 67 -10.48 0.23 -18.82
CA ARG A 67 -11.16 -1.03 -18.46
C ARG A 67 -10.50 -1.73 -17.27
N ALA A 68 -9.21 -1.50 -17.03
CA ALA A 68 -8.47 -2.14 -15.93
C ALA A 68 -8.96 -1.68 -14.55
N CYS A 69 -9.63 -0.53 -14.44
CA CYS A 69 -10.22 -0.08 -13.17
C CYS A 69 -11.28 -1.04 -12.60
N LYS A 70 -11.83 -1.94 -13.43
CA LYS A 70 -12.73 -3.02 -12.97
C LYS A 70 -12.02 -4.04 -12.07
N LEU A 71 -10.68 -4.03 -12.02
CA LEU A 71 -9.89 -4.94 -11.19
C LEU A 71 -9.71 -4.42 -9.76
N SER A 72 -10.26 -3.25 -9.40
CA SER A 72 -10.05 -2.64 -8.08
C SER A 72 -10.40 -3.61 -6.94
N ASP A 73 -11.57 -4.24 -7.01
CA ASP A 73 -12.06 -5.14 -5.96
C ASP A 73 -11.11 -6.34 -5.74
N PHE A 74 -10.48 -6.82 -6.81
CA PHE A 74 -9.51 -7.90 -6.70
C PHE A 74 -8.28 -7.48 -5.90
N PHE A 75 -7.69 -6.31 -6.19
CA PHE A 75 -6.46 -5.85 -5.53
C PHE A 75 -6.65 -5.25 -4.14
N MET A 76 -7.83 -4.68 -3.88
CA MET A 76 -8.12 -4.02 -2.60
C MET A 76 -8.15 -4.99 -1.41
N HIS A 77 -8.46 -6.27 -1.63
CA HIS A 77 -8.56 -7.27 -0.57
C HIS A 77 -7.29 -8.11 -0.36
N HIS A 78 -6.26 -7.92 -1.18
CA HIS A 78 -5.00 -8.62 -1.00
C HIS A 78 -4.18 -8.05 0.15
N ASP A 79 -3.41 -8.90 0.80
CA ASP A 79 -2.43 -8.50 1.81
C ASP A 79 -1.46 -7.44 1.30
N LYS A 80 -0.90 -6.70 2.25
CA LYS A 80 0.01 -5.58 2.01
C LYS A 80 1.24 -5.76 2.87
N GLU A 81 2.40 -5.43 2.30
CA GLU A 81 3.66 -5.41 3.02
C GLU A 81 4.18 -3.99 3.15
N TYR A 82 4.73 -3.67 4.32
CA TYR A 82 5.31 -2.37 4.61
C TYR A 82 6.69 -2.50 5.23
N ILE A 83 7.54 -1.52 4.93
CA ILE A 83 8.75 -1.26 5.69
C ILE A 83 8.53 0.07 6.41
N GLY A 84 8.59 0.03 7.73
CA GLY A 84 8.27 1.15 8.59
C GLY A 84 9.40 1.53 9.54
N LYS A 85 9.31 2.75 10.08
CA LYS A 85 10.11 3.21 11.20
C LYS A 85 9.19 3.59 12.35
N MET A 86 9.39 3.00 13.51
CA MET A 86 8.74 3.34 14.75
C MET A 86 9.72 4.11 15.64
N TYR A 87 9.28 5.25 16.18
CA TYR A 87 10.03 5.99 17.18
C TYR A 87 9.39 5.78 18.55
N VAL A 88 10.15 5.24 19.50
CA VAL A 88 9.69 4.96 20.86
C VAL A 88 10.11 6.07 21.82
N HIS A 89 9.28 6.37 22.83
CA HIS A 89 9.57 7.47 23.76
C HIS A 89 10.78 7.20 24.67
N LYS A 90 11.08 5.91 24.92
CA LYS A 90 12.22 5.43 25.71
C LYS A 90 12.89 4.29 24.96
N GLU A 91 14.19 4.15 25.14
CA GLU A 91 14.92 3.02 24.56
C GLU A 91 14.43 1.70 25.14
N VAL A 92 14.33 0.69 24.28
CA VAL A 92 13.81 -0.62 24.62
C VAL A 92 14.81 -1.67 24.19
N ASN A 93 15.11 -2.62 25.09
CA ASN A 93 15.95 -3.76 24.75
C ASN A 93 15.31 -4.58 23.62
N LYS A 94 16.10 -4.95 22.61
CA LYS A 94 15.65 -5.72 21.44
C LYS A 94 14.89 -7.00 21.80
N LYS A 95 15.38 -7.80 22.75
CA LYS A 95 14.72 -9.06 23.16
C LYS A 95 13.34 -8.80 23.79
N LYS A 96 13.23 -7.74 24.59
CA LYS A 96 11.96 -7.31 25.17
C LYS A 96 11.00 -6.86 24.08
N LEU A 97 11.48 -6.04 23.15
CA LEU A 97 10.68 -5.57 22.01
C LEU A 97 10.17 -6.73 21.16
N GLU A 98 11.01 -7.70 20.80
CA GLU A 98 10.60 -8.91 20.06
C GLU A 98 9.52 -9.70 20.81
N LYS A 99 9.64 -9.84 22.14
CA LYS A 99 8.64 -10.53 22.95
C LYS A 99 7.29 -9.79 22.94
N GLU A 100 7.30 -8.47 23.04
CA GLU A 100 6.08 -7.66 23.05
C GLU A 100 5.42 -7.64 21.66
N MET A 101 6.19 -7.50 20.59
CA MET A 101 5.66 -7.47 19.23
C MET A 101 4.99 -8.78 18.81
N LYS A 102 5.42 -9.93 19.35
CA LYS A 102 4.76 -11.23 19.12
C LYS A 102 3.29 -11.25 19.52
N LYS A 103 2.89 -10.42 20.49
CA LYS A 103 1.48 -10.34 20.96
C LYS A 103 0.56 -9.68 19.93
N PHE A 104 1.12 -8.95 18.97
CA PHE A 104 0.38 -8.27 17.91
C PHE A 104 0.25 -9.12 16.65
N ILE A 105 0.95 -10.25 16.55
CA ILE A 105 0.83 -11.18 15.42
C ILE A 105 -0.47 -11.95 15.55
N GLY A 106 -1.26 -11.99 14.48
CA GLY A 106 -2.61 -12.55 14.46
C GLY A 106 -3.68 -11.47 14.48
N LYS A 107 -4.85 -11.80 15.03
CA LYS A 107 -6.00 -10.90 15.05
C LYS A 107 -5.86 -9.82 16.12
N ILE A 108 -6.05 -8.57 15.71
CA ILE A 108 -6.07 -7.41 16.58
C ILE A 108 -7.34 -6.59 16.36
N LEU A 109 -7.80 -5.90 17.40
CA LEU A 109 -8.85 -4.90 17.27
C LEU A 109 -8.23 -3.55 16.92
N GLN A 110 -8.69 -2.96 15.83
CA GLN A 110 -8.26 -1.66 15.38
C GLN A 110 -9.45 -0.73 15.23
N LYS A 111 -9.28 0.50 15.69
CA LYS A 111 -10.19 1.61 15.40
C LYS A 111 -9.52 2.54 14.41
N PRO A 112 -10.14 2.87 13.27
CA PRO A 112 -9.57 3.84 12.34
C PRO A 112 -9.20 5.17 13.02
N PRO A 113 -8.14 5.84 12.53
CA PRO A 113 -7.76 7.15 13.05
C PRO A 113 -8.84 8.21 12.75
N VAL A 114 -8.69 9.40 13.35
CA VAL A 114 -9.62 10.52 13.12
C VAL A 114 -9.61 10.94 11.64
N LYS A 115 -8.44 10.97 11.01
CA LYS A 115 -8.27 11.20 9.57
C LYS A 115 -8.28 9.85 8.86
N SER A 116 -9.45 9.45 8.38
CA SER A 116 -9.67 8.15 7.75
C SER A 116 -10.73 8.27 6.65
N SER A 117 -10.53 7.59 5.53
CA SER A 117 -11.53 7.51 4.45
C SER A 117 -12.70 6.56 4.77
N VAL A 118 -12.63 5.83 5.89
CA VAL A 118 -13.62 4.84 6.32
C VAL A 118 -14.24 5.18 7.66
N LYS A 119 -15.48 4.69 7.88
CA LYS A 119 -16.24 4.89 9.12
C LYS A 119 -15.44 4.42 10.33
N ARG A 120 -15.44 5.24 11.38
CA ARG A 120 -14.62 5.04 12.58
C ARG A 120 -15.29 4.09 13.58
N VAL A 121 -15.30 2.81 13.24
CA VAL A 121 -15.83 1.70 14.07
C VAL A 121 -14.70 0.71 14.35
N GLU A 122 -14.75 0.04 15.50
CA GLU A 122 -13.81 -1.04 15.80
C GLU A 122 -14.01 -2.21 14.85
N ARG A 123 -12.90 -2.81 14.44
CA ARG A 123 -12.87 -3.93 13.50
C ARG A 123 -11.67 -4.81 13.75
N GLU A 124 -11.82 -6.09 13.45
CA GLU A 124 -10.70 -7.03 13.45
C GLU A 124 -9.80 -6.81 12.24
N ARG A 125 -8.49 -6.93 12.46
CA ARG A 125 -7.46 -6.99 11.42
C ARG A 125 -6.44 -8.05 11.77
N THR A 126 -5.85 -8.64 10.75
CA THR A 126 -4.81 -9.65 10.94
C THR A 126 -3.44 -9.08 10.58
N ILE A 127 -2.50 -9.16 11.52
CA ILE A 127 -1.07 -8.99 11.22
C ILE A 127 -0.49 -10.38 10.96
N ASN A 128 -0.18 -10.66 9.69
CA ASN A 128 0.32 -11.95 9.25
C ASN A 128 1.75 -12.20 9.75
N LYS A 129 2.60 -11.16 9.65
CA LYS A 129 4.01 -11.24 10.02
C LYS A 129 4.52 -9.89 10.47
N TYR A 130 5.43 -9.91 11.45
CA TYR A 130 6.19 -8.74 11.87
C TYR A 130 7.65 -9.13 12.11
N LYS A 131 8.58 -8.36 11.56
CA LYS A 131 10.02 -8.59 11.68
C LYS A 131 10.74 -7.28 11.99
N ILE A 132 11.50 -7.25 13.08
CA ILE A 132 12.40 -6.14 13.38
C ILE A 132 13.64 -6.25 12.49
N LEU A 133 13.95 -5.19 11.76
CA LEU A 133 15.10 -5.10 10.86
C LEU A 133 16.31 -4.50 11.56
N LYS A 134 16.13 -3.35 12.23
CA LYS A 134 17.19 -2.61 12.92
C LYS A 134 16.64 -1.90 14.16
N VAL A 135 17.44 -1.86 15.22
CA VAL A 135 17.19 -1.03 16.42
C VAL A 135 18.35 -0.05 16.54
N ASP A 136 18.04 1.24 16.59
CA ASP A 136 19.00 2.34 16.62
C ASP A 136 18.54 3.38 17.65
N GLY A 137 18.98 3.20 18.90
CA GLY A 137 18.47 3.95 20.06
C GLY A 137 16.96 3.85 20.18
N LYS A 138 16.27 4.97 19.95
CA LYS A 138 14.79 5.09 19.98
C LYS A 138 14.11 4.79 18.65
N THR A 139 14.86 4.56 17.58
CA THR A 139 14.32 4.28 16.24
C THR A 139 14.40 2.80 15.93
N ILE A 140 13.25 2.21 15.59
CA ILE A 140 13.13 0.80 15.24
C ILE A 140 12.65 0.71 13.80
N SER A 141 13.42 0.08 12.92
CA SER A 141 13.00 -0.24 11.56
C SER A 141 12.42 -1.65 11.52
N PHE A 142 11.29 -1.84 10.84
CA PHE A 142 10.58 -3.11 10.79
C PHE A 142 10.01 -3.40 9.40
N HIS A 143 9.71 -4.66 9.16
CA HIS A 143 8.94 -5.17 8.04
C HIS A 143 7.67 -5.83 8.58
N GLU A 144 6.54 -5.53 7.97
CA GLU A 144 5.24 -6.10 8.34
C GLU A 144 4.48 -6.57 7.10
N ASP A 145 3.71 -7.62 7.29
CA ASP A 145 2.74 -8.19 6.34
C ASP A 145 1.38 -8.19 7.05
N VAL A 146 0.40 -7.54 6.44
CA VAL A 146 -0.90 -7.26 7.04
C VAL A 146 -2.03 -7.51 6.06
N GLU A 147 -3.17 -7.91 6.61
CA GLU A 147 -4.44 -7.92 5.91
C GLU A 147 -4.80 -6.52 5.38
N ALA A 148 -5.50 -6.46 4.25
CA ALA A 148 -5.96 -5.19 3.71
C ALA A 148 -6.92 -4.42 4.64
N GLY A 149 -6.69 -3.10 4.75
CA GLY A 149 -7.64 -2.12 5.26
C GLY A 149 -7.41 -1.73 6.71
#